data_AF-A0A846YWM9-F1
#
_entry.id   AF-A0A846YWM9-F1
#
_cell.length_a   1.000
_cell.length_b   1.000
_cell.length_c   1.000
_cell.angle_alpha   90.00
_cell.angle_beta   90.00
_cell.angle_gamma   90.00
#
_symmetry.space_group_name_H-M   'P 1'
#
loop_
_entity.id
_entity.type
_entity.pdbx_description
1 polymer ?
#
loop_
_entity_poly.entity_id
_entity_poly.type
_entity_poly.pdbx_seq_one_letter_code
_entity_poly.pdbx_strand_id
1 'polypeptide(L)'
;MPNPMVGELSALAQQAGLRVPFVEELAADIFMGTFSVKFLRAARLAGDVLEGTLYERYYGVDYAAVRSMRWGFDKLCLKRAGKPAGWSVAGNGMVIEQSQILTTHNLAALVHPVGVTPVDGWDGLARRSFEVVCRLVRKTHGNRRPLPTVKDAAYAWRQTVFYLALCGLKEQVAVIAWMQDELDRQPGHAVRRLDPVLAGLRHVLAGGALDDGSAPNARRFLGWSAGGHWMAGE
;
A
#
# COMPACT_ATOMS: atom_id res chain seq x y z
N MET A 1 7.60 3.08 -8.53
CA MET A 1 8.24 2.92 -9.87
C MET A 1 8.95 4.22 -10.17
N PRO A 2 10.19 4.23 -10.68
CA PRO A 2 10.90 5.47 -10.96
C PRO A 2 10.16 6.36 -11.96
N ASN A 3 10.15 7.68 -11.74
CA ASN A 3 9.45 8.62 -12.60
C ASN A 3 9.86 8.56 -14.09
N PRO A 4 11.14 8.33 -14.47
CA PRO A 4 11.50 8.13 -15.88
C PRO A 4 10.78 6.93 -16.51
N MET A 5 10.67 5.82 -15.78
CA MET A 5 9.95 4.63 -16.26
C MET A 5 8.44 4.90 -16.40
N VAL A 6 7.87 5.71 -15.51
CA VAL A 6 6.46 6.16 -15.63
C VAL A 6 6.25 6.96 -16.91
N GLY A 7 7.21 7.80 -17.30
CA GLY A 7 7.22 8.53 -18.56
C GLY A 7 7.18 7.60 -19.78
N GLU A 8 8.08 6.63 -19.83
CA GLU A 8 8.14 5.64 -20.92
C GLU A 8 6.87 4.80 -21.01
N LEU A 9 6.33 4.32 -19.89
CA LEU A 9 5.08 3.56 -19.88
C LEU A 9 3.89 4.39 -20.35
N SER A 10 3.88 5.70 -20.04
CA SER A 10 2.85 6.60 -20.53
C SER A 10 2.93 6.78 -22.05
N ALA A 11 4.15 6.91 -22.60
CA ALA A 11 4.37 6.99 -24.04
C ALA A 11 3.94 5.69 -24.75
N LEU A 12 4.33 4.52 -24.22
CA LEU A 12 3.93 3.21 -24.74
C LEU A 12 2.42 2.99 -24.68
N ALA A 13 1.78 3.33 -23.56
CA ALA A 13 0.33 3.22 -23.43
C ALA A 13 -0.39 4.11 -24.45
N GLN A 14 0.09 5.34 -24.67
CA GLN A 14 -0.45 6.23 -25.68
C GLN A 14 -0.30 5.67 -27.10
N GLN A 15 0.87 5.12 -27.44
CA GLN A 15 1.11 4.46 -28.73
C GLN A 15 0.21 3.24 -28.94
N ALA A 16 -0.10 2.50 -27.87
CA ALA A 16 -1.03 1.39 -27.88
C ALA A 16 -2.52 1.82 -27.86
N GLY A 17 -2.82 3.12 -27.87
CA GLY A 17 -4.19 3.65 -27.80
C GLY A 17 -4.85 3.52 -26.43
N LEU A 18 -4.10 3.14 -25.39
CA LEU A 18 -4.56 3.01 -24.01
C LEU A 18 -4.50 4.35 -23.28
N ARG A 19 -5.59 4.74 -22.63
CA ARG A 19 -5.65 5.95 -21.80
C ARG A 19 -5.43 5.58 -20.33
N VAL A 20 -4.16 5.44 -19.95
CA VAL A 20 -3.77 5.03 -18.59
C VAL A 20 -3.22 6.23 -17.80
N PRO A 21 -3.81 6.61 -16.66
CA PRO A 21 -3.36 7.73 -15.84
C PRO A 21 -2.18 7.34 -14.93
N PHE A 22 -1.02 6.98 -15.50
CA PHE A 22 0.15 6.68 -14.67
C PHE A 22 0.58 7.90 -13.84
N VAL A 23 0.74 7.71 -12.53
CA VAL A 23 1.11 8.75 -11.57
C VAL A 23 2.57 8.63 -11.14
N GLU A 24 3.21 9.77 -10.95
CA GLU A 24 4.59 9.88 -10.47
C GLU A 24 4.69 9.64 -8.96
N GLU A 25 5.89 9.27 -8.54
CA GLU A 25 6.32 9.35 -7.16
C GLU A 25 6.63 10.81 -6.79
N LEU A 26 6.03 11.26 -5.70
CA LEU A 26 6.15 12.62 -5.18
C LEU A 26 7.14 12.67 -4.01
N ALA A 27 7.94 13.73 -3.97
CA ALA A 27 8.88 13.98 -2.89
C ALA A 27 8.25 14.83 -1.78
N ALA A 28 8.32 14.35 -0.54
CA ALA A 28 7.59 14.91 0.60
C ALA A 28 8.11 16.29 1.07
N ASP A 29 9.39 16.57 0.83
CA ASP A 29 10.08 17.83 1.15
C ASP A 29 9.66 18.99 0.24
N ILE A 30 9.19 18.71 -0.97
CA ILE A 30 8.73 19.72 -1.93
C ILE A 30 7.21 19.64 -2.21
N PHE A 31 6.49 18.77 -1.51
CA PHE A 31 5.06 18.60 -1.72
C PHE A 31 4.25 19.77 -1.15
N MET A 32 3.46 20.41 -2.01
CA MET A 32 2.68 21.62 -1.70
C MET A 32 1.22 21.32 -1.33
N GLY A 33 0.92 20.10 -0.89
CA GLY A 33 -0.40 19.73 -0.37
C GLY A 33 -1.49 19.48 -1.41
N THR A 34 -1.18 19.57 -2.71
CA THR A 34 -2.16 19.41 -3.79
C THR A 34 -1.74 18.34 -4.79
N PHE A 35 -2.73 17.64 -5.36
CA PHE A 35 -2.53 16.65 -6.41
C PHE A 35 -3.19 17.12 -7.70
N SER A 36 -2.58 16.79 -8.82
CA SER A 36 -3.22 16.99 -10.12
C SER A 36 -4.44 16.07 -10.28
N VAL A 37 -5.36 16.44 -11.17
CA VAL A 37 -6.57 15.65 -11.49
C VAL A 37 -6.23 14.22 -11.94
N LYS A 38 -5.00 13.99 -12.44
CA LYS A 38 -4.50 12.68 -12.83
C LYS A 38 -4.54 11.66 -11.67
N PHE A 39 -4.23 12.09 -10.45
CA PHE A 39 -4.26 11.20 -9.28
C PHE A 39 -5.67 10.71 -8.95
N LEU A 40 -6.69 11.58 -9.07
CA LEU A 40 -8.07 11.15 -8.91
C LEU A 40 -8.49 10.16 -10.00
N ARG A 41 -8.06 10.37 -11.25
CA ARG A 41 -8.31 9.42 -12.35
C ARG A 41 -7.67 8.06 -12.08
N ALA A 42 -6.43 8.05 -11.58
CA ALA A 42 -5.73 6.82 -11.20
C ALA A 42 -6.41 6.10 -10.02
N ALA A 43 -6.89 6.84 -9.01
CA ALA A 43 -7.60 6.25 -7.88
C ALA A 43 -8.95 5.65 -8.27
N ARG A 44 -9.66 6.27 -9.22
CA ARG A 44 -10.89 5.72 -9.80
C ARG A 44 -10.63 4.42 -10.56
N LEU A 45 -9.60 4.42 -11.41
CA LEU A 45 -9.16 3.22 -12.11
C LEU A 45 -8.78 2.10 -11.12
N ALA A 46 -8.12 2.42 -10.01
CA ALA A 46 -7.82 1.42 -8.99
C ALA A 46 -9.10 0.83 -8.37
N GLY A 47 -10.16 1.62 -8.23
CA GLY A 47 -11.47 1.15 -7.78
C GLY A 47 -12.14 0.17 -8.73
N ASP A 48 -11.91 0.29 -10.04
CA ASP A 48 -12.43 -0.67 -11.03
C ASP A 48 -11.84 -2.08 -10.83
N VAL A 49 -10.66 -2.17 -10.20
CA VAL A 49 -9.96 -3.44 -9.91
C VAL A 49 -10.19 -3.92 -8.47
N LEU A 50 -10.34 -3.00 -7.51
CA LEU A 50 -10.19 -3.31 -6.08
C LEU A 50 -11.44 -3.13 -5.22
N GLU A 51 -12.53 -2.59 -5.74
CA GLU A 51 -13.78 -2.46 -4.99
C GLU A 51 -14.26 -3.84 -4.48
N GLY A 52 -14.60 -3.93 -3.20
CA GLY A 52 -15.02 -5.18 -2.55
C GLY A 52 -13.89 -6.18 -2.27
N THR A 53 -12.64 -5.86 -2.58
CA THR A 53 -11.50 -6.78 -2.38
C THR A 53 -10.90 -6.69 -0.98
N LEU A 54 -9.98 -7.61 -0.67
CA LEU A 54 -9.20 -7.60 0.58
C LEU A 54 -8.39 -6.29 0.74
N TYR A 55 -7.90 -5.71 -0.36
CA TYR A 55 -7.12 -4.46 -0.32
C TYR A 55 -7.97 -3.28 0.16
N GLU A 56 -9.19 -3.14 -0.39
CA GLU A 56 -10.14 -2.10 0.01
C GLU A 56 -10.41 -2.17 1.51
N ARG A 57 -10.77 -3.37 2.01
CA ARG A 57 -11.06 -3.59 3.43
C ARG A 57 -9.84 -3.33 4.32
N TYR A 58 -8.66 -3.82 3.94
CA TYR A 58 -7.44 -3.69 4.76
C TYR A 58 -7.04 -2.22 4.93
N TYR A 59 -7.07 -1.45 3.85
CA TYR A 59 -6.74 -0.02 3.89
C TYR A 59 -7.91 0.89 4.26
N GLY A 60 -9.12 0.34 4.49
CA GLY A 60 -10.31 1.13 4.80
C GLY A 60 -10.60 2.16 3.73
N VAL A 61 -10.48 1.77 2.45
CA VAL A 61 -10.81 2.63 1.31
C VAL A 61 -12.29 2.41 0.96
N ASP A 62 -12.97 3.45 0.49
CA ASP A 62 -14.31 3.35 -0.08
C ASP A 62 -14.17 3.66 -1.57
N TYR A 63 -13.94 2.64 -2.40
CA TYR A 63 -13.73 2.87 -3.83
C TYR A 63 -15.01 3.30 -4.55
N ALA A 64 -16.19 2.94 -4.03
CA ALA A 64 -17.47 3.43 -4.54
C ALA A 64 -17.58 4.96 -4.38
N ALA A 65 -17.20 5.51 -3.23
CA ALA A 65 -17.13 6.95 -3.01
C ALA A 65 -16.03 7.62 -3.87
N VAL A 66 -14.86 6.98 -4.05
CA VAL A 66 -13.81 7.49 -4.94
C VAL A 66 -14.29 7.55 -6.40
N ARG A 67 -15.04 6.55 -6.86
CA ARG A 67 -15.60 6.48 -8.21
C ARG A 67 -16.49 7.69 -8.50
N SER A 68 -17.42 8.00 -7.60
CA SER A 68 -18.35 9.13 -7.75
C SER A 68 -17.70 10.52 -7.62
N MET A 69 -16.45 10.62 -7.15
CA MET A 69 -15.89 11.83 -6.54
C MET A 69 -15.82 13.16 -7.32
N ARG A 70 -15.63 13.32 -8.62
CA ARG A 70 -15.39 14.62 -9.32
C ARG A 70 -14.16 15.46 -8.89
N TRP A 71 -14.01 15.90 -7.62
CA TRP A 71 -12.89 16.73 -7.11
C TRP A 71 -12.61 16.50 -5.61
N GLY A 72 -11.52 17.07 -5.08
CA GLY A 72 -11.19 17.02 -3.64
C GLY A 72 -10.32 15.83 -3.22
N PHE A 73 -9.54 15.27 -4.14
CA PHE A 73 -8.65 14.13 -3.86
C PHE A 73 -7.57 14.45 -2.81
N ASP A 74 -7.05 15.68 -2.82
CA ASP A 74 -6.16 16.24 -1.80
C ASP A 74 -6.81 16.22 -0.41
N LYS A 75 -8.07 16.67 -0.30
CA LYS A 75 -8.84 16.65 0.95
C LYS A 75 -9.10 15.23 1.45
N LEU A 76 -9.36 14.29 0.54
CA LEU A 76 -9.48 12.87 0.87
C LEU A 76 -8.17 12.32 1.45
N CYS A 77 -7.05 12.53 0.77
CA CYS A 77 -5.73 12.09 1.24
C CYS A 77 -5.38 12.71 2.59
N LEU A 78 -5.65 14.01 2.78
CA LEU A 78 -5.43 14.72 4.04
C LEU A 78 -6.28 14.15 5.18
N LYS A 79 -7.57 13.89 4.93
CA LYS A 79 -8.46 13.27 5.92
C LYS A 79 -7.95 11.88 6.32
N ARG A 80 -7.59 11.06 5.34
CA ARG A 80 -7.07 9.69 5.58
C ARG A 80 -5.72 9.68 6.29
N ALA A 81 -4.91 10.72 6.11
CA ALA A 81 -3.64 10.90 6.82
C ALA A 81 -3.84 11.39 8.27
N GLY A 82 -5.07 11.54 8.75
CA GLY A 82 -5.35 12.02 10.10
C GLY A 82 -5.21 13.55 10.27
N LYS A 83 -5.22 14.31 9.17
CA LYS A 83 -5.07 15.78 9.15
C LYS A 83 -3.84 16.25 9.95
N PRO A 84 -2.61 15.89 9.53
CA PRO A 84 -1.40 16.36 10.19
C PRO A 84 -1.39 17.89 10.31
N ALA A 85 -0.98 18.40 11.48
CA ALA A 85 -0.97 19.83 11.77
C ALA A 85 0.28 20.51 11.20
N GLY A 86 0.09 21.68 10.57
CA GLY A 86 1.18 22.49 10.03
C GLY A 86 1.93 21.83 8.87
N TRP A 87 2.98 22.51 8.38
CA TRP A 87 3.85 21.97 7.34
C TRP A 87 4.96 21.13 7.98
N SER A 88 5.10 19.88 7.56
CA SER A 88 6.23 19.02 7.91
C SER A 88 6.46 17.96 6.85
N VAL A 89 7.71 17.56 6.65
CA VAL A 89 8.07 16.48 5.70
C VAL A 89 7.36 15.17 6.08
N ALA A 90 7.24 14.88 7.38
CA ALA A 90 6.53 13.71 7.87
C ALA A 90 5.03 13.75 7.54
N GLY A 91 4.37 14.88 7.81
CA GLY A 91 2.95 15.08 7.47
C GLY A 91 2.69 14.99 5.98
N ASN A 92 3.53 15.63 5.16
CA ASN A 92 3.45 15.52 3.70
C ASN A 92 3.62 14.08 3.23
N GLY A 93 4.58 13.34 3.80
CA GLY A 93 4.78 11.93 3.50
C GLY A 93 3.57 11.06 3.84
N MET A 94 2.88 11.32 4.95
CA MET A 94 1.63 10.63 5.28
C MET A 94 0.52 10.90 4.24
N VAL A 95 0.38 12.15 3.79
CA VAL A 95 -0.60 12.52 2.75
C VAL A 95 -0.25 11.87 1.41
N ILE A 96 1.02 11.88 1.01
CA ILE A 96 1.51 11.20 -0.20
C ILE A 96 1.25 9.70 -0.10
N GLU A 97 1.53 9.07 1.04
CA GLU A 97 1.29 7.64 1.24
C GLU A 97 -0.19 7.28 1.05
N GLN A 98 -1.13 8.12 1.50
CA GLN A 98 -2.55 7.90 1.22
C GLN A 98 -2.87 7.97 -0.27
N SER A 99 -2.22 8.86 -1.03
CA SER A 99 -2.37 8.88 -2.49
C SER A 99 -1.83 7.61 -3.14
N GLN A 100 -0.70 7.08 -2.65
CA GLN A 100 -0.12 5.82 -3.15
C GLN A 100 -1.05 4.63 -2.86
N ILE A 101 -1.69 4.59 -1.69
CA ILE A 101 -2.67 3.56 -1.33
C ILE A 101 -3.88 3.63 -2.26
N LEU A 102 -4.49 4.82 -2.40
CA LEU A 102 -5.70 5.03 -3.20
C LEU A 102 -5.47 4.73 -4.69
N THR A 103 -4.31 5.06 -5.21
CA THR A 103 -3.94 4.85 -6.62
C THR A 103 -3.27 3.50 -6.88
N THR A 104 -2.99 2.72 -5.83
CA THR A 104 -2.12 1.52 -5.83
C THR A 104 -0.72 1.79 -6.42
N HIS A 105 -0.37 3.06 -6.53
CA HIS A 105 0.82 3.56 -7.21
C HIS A 105 1.10 2.84 -8.53
N ASN A 106 0.08 2.82 -9.41
CA ASN A 106 0.06 2.24 -10.75
C ASN A 106 -0.08 0.70 -10.86
N LEU A 107 -0.14 -0.06 -9.77
CA LEU A 107 -0.30 -1.51 -9.89
C LEU A 107 -1.64 -1.91 -10.54
N ALA A 108 -2.74 -1.28 -10.15
CA ALA A 108 -4.05 -1.51 -10.78
C ALA A 108 -4.02 -1.18 -12.27
N ALA A 109 -3.32 -0.11 -12.67
CA ALA A 109 -3.15 0.28 -14.08
C ALA A 109 -2.42 -0.78 -14.92
N LEU A 110 -1.44 -1.47 -14.32
CA LEU A 110 -0.73 -2.58 -14.97
C LEU A 110 -1.64 -3.81 -15.13
N VAL A 111 -2.53 -4.07 -14.16
CA VAL A 111 -3.52 -5.16 -14.25
C VAL A 111 -4.59 -4.85 -15.28
N HIS A 112 -5.22 -3.68 -15.18
CA HIS A 112 -6.26 -3.21 -16.09
C HIS A 112 -6.13 -1.68 -16.25
N PRO A 113 -6.09 -1.15 -17.48
CA PRO A 113 -6.36 -1.83 -18.75
C PRO A 113 -5.14 -2.46 -19.44
N VAL A 114 -3.92 -2.35 -18.88
CA VAL A 114 -2.70 -2.84 -19.58
C VAL A 114 -2.70 -4.37 -19.74
N GLY A 115 -3.27 -5.12 -18.80
CA GLY A 115 -3.44 -6.57 -18.93
C GLY A 115 -2.22 -7.41 -18.53
N VAL A 116 -1.35 -6.89 -17.67
CA VAL A 116 -0.20 -7.65 -17.16
C VAL A 116 -0.69 -8.83 -16.32
N THR A 117 -0.25 -10.04 -16.70
CA THR A 117 -0.47 -11.27 -15.94
C THR A 117 0.89 -11.84 -15.52
N PRO A 118 1.13 -12.08 -14.22
CA PRO A 118 2.39 -12.62 -13.76
C PRO A 118 2.53 -14.10 -14.09
N VAL A 119 3.72 -14.50 -14.54
CA VAL A 119 4.04 -15.89 -14.90
C VAL A 119 3.83 -16.84 -13.72
N ASP A 120 4.19 -16.43 -12.51
CA ASP A 120 4.08 -17.26 -11.29
C ASP A 120 2.76 -17.06 -10.53
N GLY A 121 1.77 -16.42 -11.15
CA GLY A 121 0.52 -16.06 -10.47
C GLY A 121 0.65 -14.91 -9.46
N TRP A 122 -0.51 -14.45 -9.01
CA TRP A 122 -0.60 -13.35 -8.03
C TRP A 122 -0.18 -13.81 -6.63
N ASP A 123 -0.45 -15.07 -6.28
CA ASP A 123 -0.05 -15.67 -5.01
C ASP A 123 1.49 -15.74 -4.89
N GLY A 124 2.18 -16.12 -5.97
CA GLY A 124 3.64 -16.09 -6.04
C GLY A 124 4.23 -14.69 -5.81
N LEU A 125 3.63 -13.66 -6.41
CA LEU A 125 4.03 -12.27 -6.18
C LEU A 125 3.75 -11.81 -4.74
N ALA A 126 2.62 -12.22 -4.14
CA ALA A 126 2.30 -11.92 -2.75
C ALA A 126 3.34 -12.53 -1.80
N ARG A 127 3.74 -13.79 -2.02
CA ARG A 127 4.79 -14.45 -1.22
C ARG A 127 6.13 -13.74 -1.33
N ARG A 128 6.60 -13.46 -2.55
CA ARG A 128 7.89 -12.78 -2.77
C ARG A 128 7.92 -11.38 -2.17
N SER A 129 6.85 -10.61 -2.32
CA SER A 129 6.77 -9.27 -1.71
C SER A 129 6.76 -9.35 -0.18
N PHE A 130 6.13 -10.36 0.42
CA PHE A 130 6.21 -10.61 1.86
C PHE A 130 7.62 -10.99 2.34
N GLU A 131 8.37 -11.79 1.58
CA GLU A 131 9.79 -12.06 1.89
C GLU A 131 10.62 -10.77 1.91
N VAL A 132 10.34 -9.84 0.99
CA VAL A 132 10.96 -8.50 0.99
C VAL A 132 10.59 -7.73 2.25
N VAL A 133 9.32 -7.77 2.68
CA VAL A 133 8.87 -7.16 3.95
C VAL A 133 9.68 -7.72 5.12
N CYS A 134 9.76 -9.05 5.26
CA CYS A 134 10.53 -9.71 6.32
C CYS A 134 12.00 -9.29 6.31
N ARG A 135 12.63 -9.30 5.13
CA ARG A 135 14.02 -8.89 4.95
C ARG A 135 14.26 -7.43 5.34
N LEU A 136 13.36 -6.52 4.98
CA LEU A 136 13.49 -5.10 5.31
C LEU A 136 13.23 -4.84 6.79
N VAL A 137 12.22 -5.46 7.39
CA VAL A 137 11.95 -5.34 8.83
C VAL A 137 13.13 -5.89 9.66
N ARG A 138 13.77 -6.98 9.24
CA ARG A 138 15.00 -7.46 9.90
C ARG A 138 16.12 -6.41 9.90
N LYS A 139 16.24 -5.63 8.82
CA LYS A 139 17.25 -4.57 8.68
C LYS A 139 16.95 -3.32 9.50
N THR A 140 15.79 -3.20 10.14
CA THR A 140 15.53 -2.06 11.05
C THR A 140 16.23 -2.25 12.40
N HIS A 141 16.49 -3.48 12.82
CA HIS A 141 17.17 -3.77 14.07
C HIS A 141 18.64 -3.31 14.03
N GLY A 142 19.04 -2.47 14.98
CA GLY A 142 20.40 -1.91 15.06
C GLY A 142 20.72 -0.85 14.00
N ASN A 143 19.74 -0.47 13.17
CA ASN A 143 19.92 0.57 12.17
C ASN A 143 19.76 1.95 12.82
N ARG A 144 20.80 2.79 12.74
CA ARG A 144 20.80 4.17 13.27
C ARG A 144 19.81 5.10 12.56
N ARG A 145 19.37 4.74 11.35
CA ARG A 145 18.41 5.50 10.54
C ARG A 145 17.40 4.52 9.92
N PRO A 146 16.47 3.96 10.72
CA PRO A 146 15.59 2.87 10.28
C PRO A 146 14.43 3.34 9.40
N LEU A 147 14.08 4.64 9.44
CA LEU A 147 12.87 5.17 8.80
C LEU A 147 12.80 4.94 7.27
N PRO A 148 13.88 5.12 6.49
CA PRO A 148 13.85 4.76 5.06
C PRO A 148 13.52 3.28 4.85
N THR A 149 14.16 2.39 5.62
CA THR A 149 13.90 0.93 5.54
C THR A 149 12.47 0.59 5.94
N VAL A 150 11.89 1.28 6.92
CA VAL A 150 10.49 1.12 7.31
C VAL A 150 9.55 1.53 6.18
N LYS A 151 9.84 2.64 5.48
CA LYS A 151 9.05 3.08 4.32
C LYS A 151 9.09 2.07 3.19
N ASP A 152 10.27 1.54 2.88
CA ASP A 152 10.43 0.50 1.87
C ASP A 152 9.67 -0.78 2.25
N ALA A 153 9.69 -1.16 3.54
CA ALA A 153 8.95 -2.31 4.04
C ALA A 153 7.43 -2.09 3.92
N ALA A 154 6.93 -0.90 4.25
CA ALA A 154 5.51 -0.56 4.07
C ALA A 154 5.11 -0.53 2.59
N TYR A 155 6.01 -0.10 1.70
CA TYR A 155 5.79 -0.16 0.25
C TYR A 155 5.69 -1.61 -0.23
N ALA A 156 6.63 -2.47 0.15
CA ALA A 156 6.56 -3.91 -0.16
C ALA A 156 5.30 -4.57 0.42
N TRP A 157 4.87 -4.16 1.61
CA TRP A 157 3.64 -4.64 2.22
C TRP A 157 2.39 -4.21 1.44
N ARG A 158 2.33 -2.97 0.94
CA ARG A 158 1.24 -2.54 0.02
C ARG A 158 1.14 -3.43 -1.21
N GLN A 159 2.28 -3.79 -1.80
CA GLN A 159 2.31 -4.72 -2.93
C GLN A 159 1.84 -6.12 -2.53
N THR A 160 2.26 -6.60 -1.36
CA THR A 160 1.83 -7.88 -0.78
C THR A 160 0.30 -7.97 -0.70
N VAL A 161 -0.33 -6.96 -0.08
CA VAL A 161 -1.80 -6.91 0.06
C VAL A 161 -2.48 -6.74 -1.29
N PHE A 162 -1.91 -5.96 -2.20
CA PHE A 162 -2.45 -5.77 -3.56
C PHE A 162 -2.49 -7.09 -4.32
N TYR A 163 -1.38 -7.83 -4.40
CA TYR A 163 -1.34 -9.10 -5.12
C TYR A 163 -2.25 -10.15 -4.48
N LEU A 164 -2.31 -10.19 -3.14
CA LEU A 164 -3.22 -11.06 -2.42
C LEU A 164 -4.69 -10.75 -2.73
N ALA A 165 -5.05 -9.48 -2.90
CA ALA A 165 -6.41 -9.06 -3.25
C ALA A 165 -6.85 -9.52 -4.65
N LEU A 166 -5.90 -9.84 -5.54
CA LEU A 166 -6.17 -10.40 -6.86
C LEU A 166 -6.28 -11.93 -6.87
N CYS A 167 -5.99 -12.58 -5.74
CA CYS A 167 -6.13 -14.02 -5.57
C CYS A 167 -7.57 -14.41 -5.18
N GLY A 168 -7.96 -15.66 -5.45
CA GLY A 168 -9.21 -16.22 -4.94
C GLY A 168 -9.15 -16.51 -3.43
N LEU A 169 -10.30 -16.63 -2.76
CA LEU A 169 -10.36 -16.81 -1.30
C LEU A 169 -9.51 -18.00 -0.79
N LYS A 170 -9.53 -19.13 -1.49
CA LYS A 170 -8.73 -20.32 -1.14
C LYS A 170 -7.22 -20.02 -1.17
N GLU A 171 -6.77 -19.30 -2.19
CA GLU A 171 -5.37 -18.88 -2.31
C GLU A 171 -5.02 -17.84 -1.24
N GLN A 172 -5.92 -16.89 -0.95
CA GLN A 172 -5.72 -15.91 0.11
C GLN A 172 -5.48 -16.58 1.47
N VAL A 173 -6.32 -17.56 1.83
CA VAL A 173 -6.16 -18.34 3.06
C VAL A 173 -4.82 -19.09 3.06
N ALA A 174 -4.48 -19.78 1.97
CA ALA A 174 -3.24 -20.55 1.87
C ALA A 174 -1.98 -19.67 1.94
N VAL A 175 -1.98 -18.52 1.29
CA VAL A 175 -0.86 -17.59 1.30
C VAL A 175 -0.72 -16.95 2.69
N ILE A 176 -1.79 -16.52 3.34
CA ILE A 176 -1.70 -15.95 4.69
C ILE A 176 -1.20 -16.98 5.72
N ALA A 177 -1.63 -18.24 5.61
CA ALA A 177 -1.09 -19.31 6.44
C ALA A 177 0.42 -19.48 6.21
N TRP A 178 0.85 -19.52 4.95
CA TRP A 178 2.28 -19.55 4.60
C TRP A 178 3.05 -18.32 5.13
N MET A 179 2.45 -17.12 5.12
CA MET A 179 3.08 -15.91 5.66
C MET A 179 3.33 -16.04 7.16
N GLN A 180 2.42 -16.68 7.90
CA GLN A 180 2.65 -16.95 9.33
C GLN A 180 3.82 -17.92 9.52
N ASP A 181 3.83 -19.05 8.80
CA ASP A 181 4.93 -20.01 8.86
C ASP A 181 6.28 -19.35 8.51
N GLU A 182 6.28 -18.46 7.50
CA GLU A 182 7.48 -17.73 7.10
C GLU A 182 7.89 -16.68 8.13
N LEU A 183 6.93 -16.03 8.80
CA LEU A 183 7.22 -15.11 9.89
C LEU A 183 7.83 -15.84 11.08
N ASP A 184 7.32 -17.01 11.45
CA ASP A 184 7.78 -17.80 12.59
C ASP A 184 9.23 -18.28 12.44
N ARG A 185 9.75 -18.34 11.20
CA ARG A 185 11.16 -18.61 10.88
C ARG A 185 12.07 -17.38 11.04
N GLN A 186 11.52 -16.18 11.18
CA GLN A 186 12.32 -14.95 11.29
C GLN A 186 12.86 -14.76 12.72
N PRO A 187 13.91 -13.93 12.90
CA PRO A 187 14.39 -13.55 14.23
C PRO A 187 13.27 -12.90 15.06
N GLY A 188 13.26 -13.15 16.37
CA GLY A 188 12.16 -12.71 17.26
C GLY A 188 11.86 -11.20 17.24
N HIS A 189 12.83 -10.35 16.92
CA HIS A 189 12.58 -8.90 16.78
C HIS A 189 11.79 -8.54 15.51
N ALA A 190 11.85 -9.36 14.46
CA ALA A 190 11.05 -9.20 13.25
C ALA A 190 9.66 -9.78 13.48
N VAL A 191 9.55 -10.94 14.12
CA VAL A 191 8.29 -11.54 14.58
C VAL A 191 7.46 -10.54 15.38
N ARG A 192 8.03 -9.98 16.46
CA ARG A 192 7.32 -8.99 17.31
C ARG A 192 6.80 -7.76 16.55
N ARG A 193 7.47 -7.37 15.46
CA ARG A 193 7.09 -6.20 14.65
C ARG A 193 6.03 -6.54 13.60
N LEU A 194 6.09 -7.71 12.99
CA LEU A 194 5.19 -8.10 11.90
C LEU A 194 3.97 -8.89 12.36
N ASP A 195 3.99 -9.49 13.55
CA ASP A 195 2.85 -10.25 14.07
C ASP A 195 1.57 -9.39 14.17
N PRO A 196 1.60 -8.13 14.68
CA PRO A 196 0.44 -7.23 14.63
C PRO A 196 -0.06 -6.94 13.22
N VAL A 197 0.83 -6.95 12.22
CA VAL A 197 0.49 -6.68 10.82
C VAL A 197 -0.25 -7.87 10.20
N LEU A 198 0.26 -9.09 10.41
CA LEU A 198 -0.38 -10.32 9.96
C LEU A 198 -1.68 -10.59 10.71
N ALA A 199 -1.75 -10.31 12.01
CA ALA A 199 -2.99 -10.38 12.79
C ALA A 199 -4.07 -9.48 12.18
N GLY A 200 -3.70 -8.27 11.76
CA GLY A 200 -4.62 -7.36 11.08
C GLY A 200 -5.09 -7.89 9.73
N LEU A 201 -4.19 -8.45 8.92
CA LEU A 201 -4.59 -9.04 7.63
C LEU A 201 -5.54 -10.23 7.81
N ARG A 202 -5.27 -11.12 8.77
CA ARG A 202 -6.16 -12.25 9.13
C ARG A 202 -7.53 -11.78 9.60
N HIS A 203 -7.56 -10.76 10.46
CA HIS A 203 -8.81 -10.20 10.97
C HIS A 203 -9.69 -9.64 9.84
N VAL A 204 -9.09 -8.91 8.90
CA VAL A 204 -9.81 -8.36 7.73
C VAL A 204 -10.27 -9.47 6.78
N LEU A 205 -9.47 -10.52 6.59
CA LEU A 205 -9.89 -11.68 5.80
C LEU A 205 -11.13 -12.36 6.40
N ALA A 206 -11.20 -12.44 7.74
CA ALA A 206 -12.35 -12.98 8.47
C ALA A 206 -13.59 -12.05 8.48
N GLY A 207 -13.52 -10.89 7.83
CA GLY A 207 -14.62 -9.93 7.70
C GLY A 207 -14.64 -8.81 8.74
N GLY A 208 -13.62 -8.72 9.60
CA GLY A 208 -13.49 -7.63 10.57
C GLY A 208 -12.91 -6.34 9.97
N ALA A 209 -12.97 -5.24 10.73
CA ALA A 209 -12.41 -3.95 10.34
C ALA A 209 -11.32 -3.49 11.32
N LEU A 210 -10.22 -2.91 10.82
CA LEU A 210 -9.11 -2.48 11.68
C LEU A 210 -9.42 -1.23 12.52
N ASP A 211 -10.44 -0.46 12.14
CA ASP A 211 -10.73 0.85 12.73
C ASP A 211 -11.93 0.82 13.71
N ASP A 212 -12.55 -0.34 13.94
CA ASP A 212 -13.73 -0.50 14.84
C ASP A 212 -13.39 -0.95 16.26
N GLY A 213 -12.11 -1.22 16.55
CA GLY A 213 -11.62 -1.65 17.86
C GLY A 213 -11.76 -3.16 18.15
N SER A 214 -12.30 -3.96 17.23
CA SER A 214 -12.50 -5.41 17.43
C SER A 214 -11.21 -6.24 17.38
N ALA A 215 -10.10 -5.65 16.91
CA ALA A 215 -8.78 -6.26 16.89
C ALA A 215 -7.71 -5.37 17.55
N PRO A 216 -7.68 -5.28 18.90
CA PRO A 216 -6.83 -4.32 19.62
C PRO A 216 -5.32 -4.52 19.41
N ASN A 217 -4.91 -5.74 19.05
CA ASN A 217 -3.51 -6.09 18.79
C ASN A 217 -3.14 -6.01 17.30
N ALA A 218 -4.09 -5.74 16.41
CA ALA A 218 -3.84 -5.62 14.98
C ALA A 218 -3.37 -4.22 14.61
N ARG A 219 -2.48 -4.13 13.61
CA ARG A 219 -2.00 -2.84 13.10
C ARG A 219 -2.00 -2.81 11.57
N ARG A 220 -2.54 -1.72 11.02
CA ARG A 220 -2.34 -1.37 9.60
C ARG A 220 -0.89 -0.91 9.41
N PHE A 221 -0.16 -1.53 8.49
CA PHE A 221 1.23 -1.16 8.24
C PHE A 221 1.31 -0.02 7.21
N LEU A 222 1.68 1.16 7.72
CA LEU A 222 2.02 2.38 6.98
C LEU A 222 3.50 2.69 7.21
N GLY A 223 4.11 3.48 6.32
CA GLY A 223 5.54 3.81 6.34
C GLY A 223 5.85 5.21 6.89
N TRP A 224 4.83 6.09 6.98
CA TRP A 224 4.97 7.43 7.51
C TRP A 224 4.21 7.60 8.83
N SER A 225 4.79 8.42 9.72
CA SER A 225 4.22 8.83 11.01
C SER A 225 4.66 10.25 11.30
N ALA A 226 3.81 11.06 11.94
CA ALA A 226 4.12 12.43 12.34
C ALA A 226 5.13 12.50 13.51
N GLY A 227 5.40 11.37 14.17
CA GLY A 227 6.38 11.24 15.25
C GLY A 227 7.25 9.99 15.08
N GLY A 228 7.61 9.36 16.19
CA GLY A 228 8.27 8.05 16.18
C GLY A 228 7.47 7.03 15.39
N HIS A 229 8.18 6.09 14.75
CA HIS A 229 7.55 5.00 14.02
C HIS A 229 7.66 3.71 14.83
N TRP A 230 6.54 3.08 15.16
CA TRP A 230 6.50 1.88 16.02
C TRP A 230 7.33 0.69 15.48
N MET A 231 7.48 0.56 14.14
CA MET A 231 8.41 -0.39 13.51
C MET A 231 9.91 -0.11 13.77
N ALA A 232 10.29 1.12 14.13
CA ALA A 232 11.68 1.49 14.40
C ALA A 232 12.17 0.98 15.78
N GLY A 233 11.26 0.49 16.63
CA GLY A 233 11.53 0.26 18.06
C GLY A 233 11.24 1.52 18.88
N GLU A 234 11.01 1.31 20.18
CA GLU A 234 11.17 2.36 21.20
C GLU A 234 12.67 2.63 21.43
#